data_AF-A0A9D4X1Q7-F1
#
_entry.id   AF-A0A9D4X1Q7-F1
#
_cell.length_a   1.000
_cell.length_b   1.000
_cell.length_c   1.000
_cell.angle_alpha   90.00
_cell.angle_beta   90.00
_cell.angle_gamma   90.00
#
_symmetry.space_group_name_H-M   'P 1'
#
loop_
_entity.id
_entity.type
_entity.pdbx_description
1 polymer ?
#
loop_
_entity_poly.entity_id
_entity_poly.type
_entity_poly.pdbx_seq_one_letter_code
_entity_poly.pdbx_strand_id
1 'polypeptide(L)'
;VIADNVGDNVGDIAGMGSDLFGSYAEASCAALVVASISSFGINHEFTAMLFPLIISSVGLLVCLLTTLFATDFFEIKLVKEIEPALKKQLVISTVLMTVGIAIVSWIALPSTFTIFNFGEQKVVKNWQLFLCVSVGLWAGLIIGFVTEYYTNNAYR
;
A
#
# COMPACT_ATOMS: atom_id res chain seq x y z
N VAL A 1 -1.76 -21.32 29.11
CA VAL A 1 -0.37 -21.29 28.59
C VAL A 1 -0.24 -22.00 27.24
N ILE A 2 -0.41 -23.32 27.11
CA ILE A 2 -0.28 -23.98 25.79
C ILE A 2 -1.34 -23.49 24.79
N ALA A 3 -2.61 -23.44 25.20
CA ALA A 3 -3.68 -22.91 24.35
C ALA A 3 -3.55 -21.41 24.05
N ASP A 4 -2.85 -20.66 24.89
CA ASP A 4 -2.63 -19.21 24.76
C ASP A 4 -1.60 -18.95 23.65
N ASN A 5 -0.43 -19.56 23.76
CA ASN A 5 0.62 -19.49 22.73
C ASN A 5 0.18 -20.10 21.39
N VAL A 6 -0.69 -21.12 21.41
CA VAL A 6 -1.32 -21.64 20.17
C VAL A 6 -2.31 -20.62 19.62
N GLY A 7 -3.07 -19.95 20.49
CA GLY A 7 -3.98 -18.86 20.16
C GLY A 7 -3.28 -17.73 19.40
N ASP A 8 -2.11 -17.27 19.85
CA ASP A 8 -1.33 -16.21 19.18
C ASP A 8 -1.01 -16.57 17.72
N ASN A 9 -0.65 -17.84 17.45
CA ASN A 9 -0.36 -18.28 16.09
C ASN A 9 -1.62 -18.45 15.23
N VAL A 10 -2.71 -18.93 15.82
CA VAL A 10 -3.96 -19.21 15.10
C VAL A 10 -4.73 -17.92 14.80
N GLY A 11 -4.80 -17.00 15.77
CA GLY A 11 -5.47 -15.71 15.65
C GLY A 11 -4.57 -14.68 14.97
N ASP A 12 -3.50 -14.28 15.66
CA ASP A 12 -2.74 -13.08 15.29
C ASP A 12 -1.85 -13.29 14.06
N ILE A 13 -1.42 -14.53 13.78
CA ILE A 13 -0.65 -14.84 12.58
C ILE A 13 -1.55 -15.36 11.45
N ALA A 14 -2.21 -16.50 11.63
CA ALA A 14 -2.99 -17.11 10.55
C ALA A 14 -4.24 -16.30 10.20
N GLY A 15 -4.99 -15.85 11.22
CA GLY A 15 -6.17 -15.01 11.04
C GLY A 15 -5.83 -13.68 10.37
N MET A 16 -4.90 -12.90 10.94
CA MET A 16 -4.48 -11.60 10.38
C MET A 16 -3.90 -11.74 8.97
N GLY A 17 -3.13 -12.80 8.69
CA GLY A 17 -2.59 -13.07 7.37
C GLY A 17 -3.69 -13.26 6.31
N SER A 18 -4.75 -14.01 6.65
CA SER A 18 -5.89 -14.21 5.75
C SER A 18 -6.72 -12.94 5.53
N ASP A 19 -6.87 -12.11 6.56
CA ASP A 19 -7.59 -10.85 6.51
C ASP A 19 -6.89 -9.82 5.59
N LEU A 20 -5.57 -9.68 5.74
CA LEU A 20 -4.76 -8.82 4.87
C LEU A 20 -4.72 -9.31 3.42
N PHE A 21 -4.70 -10.63 3.20
CA PHE A 21 -4.80 -11.19 1.84
C PHE A 21 -6.15 -10.85 1.20
N GLY A 22 -7.25 -10.99 1.94
CA GLY A 22 -8.59 -10.60 1.48
C GLY A 22 -8.65 -9.13 1.08
N SER A 23 -8.15 -8.24 1.95
CA SER A 23 -8.07 -6.79 1.68
C SER A 23 -7.28 -6.47 0.41
N TYR A 24 -6.14 -7.13 0.19
CA TYR A 24 -5.33 -6.97 -1.02
C TYR A 24 -6.06 -7.45 -2.28
N ALA A 25 -6.69 -8.64 -2.21
CA ALA A 25 -7.41 -9.24 -3.33
C ALA A 25 -8.62 -8.39 -3.74
N GLU A 26 -9.42 -7.95 -2.77
CA GLU A 26 -10.60 -7.13 -3.00
C GLU A 26 -10.26 -5.76 -3.60
N ALA A 27 -9.26 -5.05 -3.06
CA ALA A 27 -8.82 -3.77 -3.59
C ALA A 27 -8.31 -3.89 -5.05
N SER A 28 -7.56 -4.96 -5.35
CA SER A 28 -7.05 -5.23 -6.69
C SER A 28 -8.18 -5.55 -7.67
N CYS A 29 -9.10 -6.44 -7.29
CA CYS A 29 -10.25 -6.81 -8.10
C CYS A 29 -11.18 -5.62 -8.36
N ALA A 30 -11.44 -4.78 -7.35
CA ALA A 30 -12.27 -3.59 -7.50
C ALA A 30 -11.69 -2.61 -8.54
N ALA A 31 -10.38 -2.36 -8.48
CA ALA A 31 -9.70 -1.53 -9.47
C ALA A 31 -9.77 -2.12 -10.88
N LEU A 32 -9.55 -3.43 -11.02
CA LEU A 32 -9.61 -4.13 -12.31
C LEU A 32 -11.02 -4.10 -12.92
N VAL A 33 -12.07 -4.35 -12.14
CA VAL A 33 -13.44 -4.36 -12.67
C VAL A 33 -13.80 -2.99 -13.26
N VAL A 34 -13.49 -1.90 -12.55
CA VAL A 34 -13.72 -0.54 -13.06
C VAL A 34 -12.83 -0.22 -14.27
N ALA A 35 -11.56 -0.62 -14.24
CA ALA A 35 -10.64 -0.41 -15.36
C ALA A 35 -11.05 -1.19 -16.63
N SER A 36 -11.66 -2.38 -16.47
CA SER A 36 -12.05 -3.26 -17.58
C SER A 36 -13.14 -2.67 -18.49
N ILE A 37 -14.02 -1.85 -17.92
CA ILE A 37 -15.08 -1.12 -18.63
C ILE A 37 -14.73 0.34 -18.91
N SER A 38 -13.50 0.74 -18.55
CA SER A 38 -12.90 2.03 -18.85
C SER A 38 -12.09 1.97 -20.14
N SER A 39 -11.51 3.09 -20.57
CA SER A 39 -10.65 3.13 -21.78
C SER A 39 -9.55 2.07 -21.79
N PHE A 40 -8.98 1.73 -20.62
CA PHE A 40 -7.92 0.72 -20.51
C PHE A 40 -8.37 -0.65 -21.01
N GLY A 41 -9.56 -1.11 -20.62
CA GLY A 41 -10.11 -2.38 -21.09
C GLY A 41 -10.69 -2.31 -22.49
N ILE A 42 -11.38 -1.21 -22.84
CA ILE A 42 -12.02 -1.02 -24.16
C ILE A 42 -10.98 -0.95 -25.28
N ASN A 43 -9.87 -0.26 -25.05
CA ASN A 43 -8.78 -0.12 -26.02
C ASN A 43 -7.76 -1.28 -25.93
N HIS A 44 -8.00 -2.27 -25.07
CA HIS A 44 -7.09 -3.39 -24.81
C HIS A 44 -5.67 -2.97 -24.42
N GLU A 45 -5.53 -1.88 -23.66
CA GLU A 45 -4.24 -1.41 -23.13
C GLU A 45 -3.83 -2.21 -21.90
N PHE A 46 -3.14 -3.32 -22.12
CA PHE A 46 -2.77 -4.28 -21.07
C PHE A 46 -1.96 -3.65 -19.92
N THR A 47 -1.00 -2.76 -20.22
CA THR A 47 -0.15 -2.13 -19.22
C THR A 47 -0.95 -1.24 -18.26
N ALA A 48 -1.84 -0.40 -18.79
CA ALA A 48 -2.67 0.50 -17.98
C ALA A 48 -3.77 -0.27 -17.23
N MET A 49 -4.29 -1.34 -17.82
CA MET A 49 -5.24 -2.25 -17.16
C MET A 49 -4.61 -2.94 -15.93
N LEU A 50 -3.35 -3.36 -16.02
CA LEU A 50 -2.61 -3.99 -14.92
C LEU A 50 -1.97 -3.00 -13.93
N PHE A 51 -2.25 -1.71 -14.05
CA PHE A 51 -1.74 -0.68 -13.16
C PHE A 51 -1.81 -1.02 -11.66
N PRO A 52 -2.92 -1.54 -11.09
CA PRO A 52 -2.95 -1.94 -9.67
C PRO A 52 -1.91 -3.02 -9.33
N LEU A 53 -1.68 -4.01 -10.21
CA LEU A 53 -0.69 -5.07 -9.98
C LEU A 53 0.74 -4.53 -10.12
N ILE A 54 0.99 -3.59 -11.03
CA ILE A 54 2.30 -2.96 -11.20
C ILE A 54 2.65 -2.15 -9.94
N ILE A 55 1.69 -1.43 -9.35
CA ILE A 55 1.88 -0.74 -8.07
C ILE A 55 2.28 -1.75 -6.99
N SER A 56 1.55 -2.87 -6.85
CA SER A 56 1.88 -3.89 -5.84
C SER A 56 3.26 -4.51 -6.07
N SER A 57 3.65 -4.73 -7.33
CA SER A 57 4.97 -5.26 -7.69
C SER A 57 6.10 -4.30 -7.29
N VAL A 58 5.93 -3.00 -7.54
CA VAL A 58 6.88 -1.97 -7.10
C VAL A 58 6.86 -1.84 -5.57
N GLY A 59 5.70 -1.99 -4.95
CA GLY A 59 5.56 -2.02 -3.49
C GLY A 59 6.41 -3.11 -2.84
N LEU A 60 6.46 -4.31 -3.42
CA LEU A 60 7.33 -5.39 -2.93
C LEU A 60 8.82 -4.99 -2.98
N LEU A 61 9.27 -4.35 -4.06
CA LEU A 61 10.65 -3.87 -4.18
C LEU A 61 10.96 -2.76 -3.18
N VAL A 62 10.03 -1.82 -2.99
CA VAL A 62 10.16 -0.73 -2.01
C VAL A 62 10.22 -1.29 -0.59
N CYS A 63 9.36 -2.24 -0.25
CA CYS A 63 9.35 -2.89 1.05
C CYS A 63 10.65 -3.66 1.30
N LEU A 64 11.16 -4.38 0.29
CA LEU A 64 12.46 -5.05 0.38
C LEU A 64 13.58 -4.05 0.73
N LEU A 65 13.66 -2.94 0.00
CA LEU A 65 14.66 -1.90 0.29
C LEU A 65 14.45 -1.28 1.68
N THR A 66 13.20 -1.10 2.10
CA THR A 66 12.88 -0.55 3.42
C THR A 66 13.31 -1.49 4.55
N THR A 67 13.13 -2.80 4.38
CA THR A 67 13.53 -3.83 5.35
C THR A 67 15.03 -3.77 5.65
N LEU A 68 15.87 -3.54 4.63
CA LEU A 68 17.33 -3.41 4.81
C LEU A 68 17.73 -2.30 5.80
N PHE A 69 16.91 -1.25 5.94
CA PHE A 69 17.13 -0.22 6.96
C PHE A 69 16.96 -0.74 8.39
N ALA A 70 16.02 -1.65 8.63
CA ALA A 70 15.84 -2.22 9.96
C ALA A 70 16.76 -3.41 10.23
N THR A 71 17.16 -4.16 9.20
CA THR A 71 17.97 -5.39 9.38
C THR A 71 19.48 -5.13 9.37
N ASP A 72 19.97 -4.30 8.45
CA ASP A 72 21.42 -4.19 8.18
C ASP A 72 22.00 -2.83 8.58
N PHE A 73 21.25 -1.74 8.35
CA PHE A 73 21.79 -0.38 8.54
C PHE A 73 21.67 0.15 9.98
N PHE A 74 20.69 -0.32 10.75
CA PHE A 74 20.45 0.17 12.11
C PHE A 74 20.35 -0.99 13.10
N GLU A 75 21.22 -0.99 14.10
CA GLU A 75 21.16 -1.95 15.22
C GLU A 75 20.48 -1.30 16.43
N ILE A 76 19.52 -2.03 17.03
CA ILE A 76 18.80 -1.61 18.23
C ILE A 76 19.59 -2.02 19.46
N LYS A 77 19.93 -1.06 20.32
CA LYS A 77 20.71 -1.31 21.56
C LYS A 77 19.88 -1.16 22.82
N LEU A 78 18.83 -0.36 22.77
CA LEU A 78 17.96 -0.06 23.91
C LEU A 78 16.50 -0.36 23.57
N VAL A 79 15.73 -0.83 24.56
CA VAL A 79 14.30 -1.18 24.38
C VAL A 79 13.47 0.00 23.86
N LYS A 80 13.80 1.23 24.28
CA LYS A 80 13.14 2.46 23.81
C LYS A 80 13.34 2.75 22.31
N GLU A 81 14.25 2.06 21.65
CA GLU A 81 14.54 2.24 20.22
C GLU A 81 13.73 1.31 19.33
N ILE A 82 13.03 0.32 19.90
CA ILE A 82 12.23 -0.66 19.17
C ILE A 82 11.05 0.02 18.45
N GLU A 83 10.21 0.77 19.16
CA GLU A 83 9.03 1.43 18.56
C GLU A 83 9.43 2.50 17.54
N PRO A 84 10.43 3.38 17.79
CA PRO A 84 10.92 4.30 16.76
C PRO A 84 11.46 3.58 15.53
N ALA A 85 12.09 2.41 15.66
CA ALA A 85 12.57 1.64 14.51
C ALA A 85 11.42 1.11 13.66
N LEU A 86 10.37 0.56 14.28
CA LEU A 86 9.15 0.12 13.58
C LEU A 86 8.44 1.29 12.89
N LYS A 87 8.34 2.45 13.57
CA LYS A 87 7.78 3.66 12.96
C LYS A 87 8.59 4.15 11.76
N LYS A 88 9.92 4.13 11.86
CA LYS A 88 10.80 4.50 10.73
C LYS A 88 10.51 3.63 9.51
N GLN A 89 10.21 2.34 9.68
CA GLN A 89 9.83 1.47 8.55
C GLN A 89 8.55 1.97 7.85
N LEU A 90 7.51 2.36 8.59
CA LEU A 90 6.29 2.94 8.00
C LEU A 90 6.57 4.26 7.27
N VAL A 91 7.40 5.13 7.84
CA VAL A 91 7.73 6.43 7.21
C VAL A 91 8.58 6.24 5.95
N ILE A 92 9.64 5.42 6.03
CA ILE A 92 10.56 5.17 4.91
C ILE A 92 9.82 4.51 3.75
N SER A 93 9.04 3.45 4.01
CA SER A 93 8.24 2.77 2.98
C SER A 93 7.23 3.73 2.34
N THR A 94 6.54 4.56 3.12
CA THR A 94 5.60 5.57 2.59
C THR A 94 6.28 6.58 1.65
N VAL A 95 7.43 7.11 2.06
CA VAL A 95 8.16 8.09 1.24
C VAL A 95 8.69 7.46 -0.04
N LEU A 96 9.34 6.29 0.07
CA LEU A 96 9.86 5.56 -1.10
C LEU A 96 8.73 5.13 -2.05
N MET A 97 7.61 4.67 -1.50
CA MET A 97 6.47 4.24 -2.30
C MET A 97 5.77 5.42 -2.98
N THR A 98 5.74 6.61 -2.38
CA THR A 98 5.24 7.82 -3.06
C THR A 98 6.05 8.11 -4.34
N VAL A 99 7.38 7.96 -4.29
CA VAL A 99 8.24 8.09 -5.48
C VAL A 99 8.00 6.94 -6.47
N GLY A 100 7.84 5.71 -5.97
CA GLY A 100 7.50 4.55 -6.79
C GLY A 100 6.20 4.71 -7.56
N ILE A 101 5.13 5.16 -6.90
CA ILE A 101 3.82 5.43 -7.53
C ILE A 101 3.97 6.54 -8.58
N ALA A 102 4.74 7.60 -8.30
CA ALA A 102 5.01 8.63 -9.31
C ALA A 102 5.67 8.02 -10.55
N ILE A 103 6.74 7.26 -10.40
CA ILE A 103 7.42 6.62 -11.53
C ILE A 103 6.45 5.71 -12.32
N VAL A 104 5.67 4.88 -11.62
CA VAL A 104 4.70 3.97 -12.25
C VAL A 104 3.59 4.74 -12.97
N SER A 105 3.04 5.80 -12.37
CA SER A 105 1.98 6.61 -12.99
C SER A 105 2.45 7.35 -14.25
N TRP A 106 3.73 7.69 -14.37
CA TRP A 106 4.26 8.33 -15.58
C TRP A 106 4.67 7.33 -16.67
N ILE A 107 5.04 6.10 -16.31
CA ILE A 107 5.48 5.07 -17.27
C ILE A 107 4.32 4.20 -17.76
N ALA A 108 3.44 3.79 -16.84
CA ALA A 108 2.42 2.77 -17.12
C ALA A 108 1.06 3.34 -17.57
N LEU A 109 0.82 4.64 -17.38
CA LEU A 109 -0.45 5.28 -17.75
C LEU A 109 -0.25 6.31 -18.87
N PRO A 110 -1.20 6.41 -19.83
CA PRO A 110 -1.23 7.50 -20.78
C PRO A 110 -1.55 8.84 -20.09
N SER A 111 -1.16 9.95 -20.71
CA SER A 111 -1.35 11.31 -20.18
C SER A 111 -2.82 11.67 -19.94
N THR A 112 -3.70 11.16 -20.78
CA THR A 112 -5.16 11.30 -20.70
C THR A 112 -5.83 9.98 -21.05
N PHE A 113 -6.81 9.58 -20.25
CA PHE A 113 -7.63 8.39 -20.46
C PHE A 113 -9.04 8.62 -19.93
N THR A 114 -9.95 7.68 -20.15
CA THR A 114 -11.30 7.73 -19.58
C THR A 114 -11.53 6.66 -18.55
N ILE A 115 -12.23 7.01 -17.47
CA ILE A 115 -12.70 6.10 -16.43
C ILE A 115 -14.21 6.06 -16.45
N PHE A 116 -14.78 4.86 -16.31
CA PHE A 116 -16.21 4.66 -16.19
C PHE A 116 -16.78 5.36 -14.95
N ASN A 117 -17.83 6.14 -15.14
CA ASN A 117 -18.53 6.87 -14.09
C ASN A 117 -20.05 6.77 -14.33
N PHE A 118 -20.67 5.72 -13.78
CA PHE A 118 -22.13 5.51 -13.80
C PHE A 118 -22.81 5.70 -15.17
N GLY A 119 -22.19 5.16 -16.23
CA GLY A 119 -22.71 5.24 -17.61
C GLY A 119 -22.02 6.29 -18.49
N GLU A 120 -21.24 7.19 -17.91
CA GLU A 120 -20.41 8.15 -18.66
C GLU A 120 -18.93 7.79 -18.61
N GLN A 121 -18.18 8.18 -19.65
CA GLN A 121 -16.72 8.05 -19.70
C GLN A 121 -16.09 9.38 -19.28
N LYS A 122 -15.63 9.45 -18.03
CA LYS A 122 -15.01 10.64 -17.46
C LYS A 122 -13.55 10.73 -17.90
N VAL A 123 -13.15 11.86 -18.48
CA VAL A 123 -11.74 12.12 -18.81
C VAL A 123 -10.94 12.35 -17.53
N VAL A 124 -9.88 11.56 -17.35
CA VAL A 124 -8.97 11.57 -16.20
C VAL A 124 -7.54 11.69 -16.70
N LYS A 125 -6.69 12.36 -15.93
CA LYS A 125 -5.26 12.51 -16.21
C LYS A 125 -4.43 11.61 -15.30
N ASN A 126 -3.26 11.18 -15.77
CA ASN A 126 -2.34 10.34 -14.99
C ASN A 126 -1.98 10.90 -13.61
N TRP A 127 -1.73 12.20 -13.50
CA TRP A 127 -1.42 12.85 -12.21
C TRP A 127 -2.58 12.80 -11.20
N GLN A 128 -3.83 12.75 -11.68
CA GLN A 128 -5.00 12.62 -10.80
C GLN A 128 -5.04 11.22 -10.19
N LEU A 129 -4.72 10.19 -10.98
CA LEU A 129 -4.67 8.81 -10.51
C LEU A 129 -3.48 8.59 -9.56
N PHE A 130 -2.33 9.22 -9.85
CA PHE A 130 -1.21 9.30 -8.91
C PHE A 130 -1.66 9.86 -7.54
N LEU A 131 -2.41 10.97 -7.54
CA LEU A 131 -2.92 11.55 -6.29
C LEU A 131 -3.95 10.63 -5.60
N CYS A 132 -4.81 9.94 -6.34
CA CYS A 132 -5.76 8.98 -5.75
C CYS A 132 -5.05 7.90 -4.92
N VAL A 133 -4.01 7.27 -5.49
CA VAL A 133 -3.25 6.24 -4.79
C VAL A 133 -2.43 6.86 -3.65
N SER A 134 -1.79 8.00 -3.89
CA SER A 134 -0.97 8.68 -2.90
C SER A 134 -1.79 9.09 -1.67
N VAL A 135 -3.00 9.63 -1.85
CA VAL A 135 -3.87 9.99 -0.72
C VAL A 135 -4.20 8.77 0.14
N GLY A 136 -4.47 7.61 -0.47
CA GLY A 136 -4.68 6.36 0.28
C GLY A 136 -3.44 5.93 1.08
N LEU A 137 -2.26 6.02 0.46
CA LEU A 137 -0.98 5.71 1.11
C LEU A 137 -0.71 6.61 2.32
N TRP A 138 -0.86 7.93 2.14
CA TRP A 138 -0.64 8.90 3.21
C TRP A 138 -1.71 8.83 4.30
N ALA A 139 -2.96 8.49 3.95
CA ALA A 139 -4.00 8.21 4.93
C ALA A 139 -3.63 7.02 5.83
N GLY A 140 -3.05 5.95 5.26
CA GLY A 140 -2.52 4.83 6.03
C GLY A 140 -1.44 5.24 7.02
N LEU A 141 -0.51 6.12 6.61
CA LEU A 141 0.50 6.67 7.51
C LEU A 141 -0.12 7.46 8.66
N ILE A 142 -1.10 8.33 8.36
CA ILE A 142 -1.81 9.12 9.38
C ILE A 142 -2.49 8.19 10.38
N ILE A 143 -3.19 7.16 9.91
CA ILE A 143 -3.82 6.16 10.78
C ILE A 143 -2.77 5.49 11.67
N GLY A 144 -1.61 5.12 11.13
CA GLY A 144 -0.52 4.52 11.91
C GLY A 144 -0.04 5.42 13.06
N PHE A 145 0.18 6.72 12.79
CA PHE A 145 0.60 7.69 13.81
C PHE A 145 -0.47 7.95 14.87
N VAL A 146 -1.74 8.04 14.46
CA VAL A 146 -2.85 8.25 15.38
C VAL A 146 -3.04 7.02 16.26
N THR A 147 -3.00 5.82 15.68
CA THR A 147 -3.09 4.57 16.44
C THR A 147 -1.94 4.45 17.44
N GLU A 148 -0.70 4.75 17.05
CA GLU A 148 0.45 4.75 17.96
C GLU A 148 0.22 5.69 19.14
N TYR A 149 -0.27 6.91 18.90
CA TYR A 149 -0.53 7.88 19.96
C TYR A 149 -1.54 7.37 21.00
N TYR A 150 -2.55 6.62 20.59
CA TYR A 150 -3.60 6.11 21.48
C TYR A 150 -3.30 4.75 22.12
N THR A 151 -2.37 3.96 21.58
CA THR A 151 -2.08 2.60 22.09
C THR A 151 -0.73 2.47 22.80
N ASN A 152 0.18 3.42 22.60
CA ASN A 152 1.51 3.35 23.19
C ASN A 152 1.56 4.01 24.58
N ASN A 153 2.08 3.26 25.57
CA ASN A 153 2.26 3.66 26.96
C ASN A 153 3.30 4.79 27.16
N ALA A 154 4.05 5.16 26.12
CA ALA A 154 4.97 6.29 26.12
C ALA A 154 4.26 7.65 25.97
N TYR A 155 3.03 7.66 25.45
CA TYR A 155 2.19 8.86 25.34
C TYR A 155 1.24 8.96 26.54
N ARG A 156 0.55 10.10 26.64
CA ARG A 156 -0.25 10.51 27.79
C ARG A 156 -1.69 10.02 27.70
#